data_AF-A0A7X8AGK4-F1
#
_entry.id   AF-A0A7X8AGK4-F1
#
_cell.length_a   1.000
_cell.length_b   1.000
_cell.length_c   1.000
_cell.angle_alpha   90.00
_cell.angle_beta   90.00
_cell.angle_gamma   90.00
#
_symmetry.space_group_name_H-M   'P 1'
#
loop_
_entity.id
_entity.type
_entity.pdbx_description
1 polymer ?
#
loop_
_entity_poly.entity_id
_entity_poly.type
_entity_poly.pdbx_seq_one_letter_code
_entity_poly.pdbx_strand_id
1 'polypeptide(L)'
;MAIGDFISAPDGNWYEVITITSNTSATLYKKYPSATASGHSSQKLGVTDTGAATSSSTQVQVVNSSGNSSAFLYISGGWDLSTETQTGQTWFRQMHGTFNNRYGYGLYMTGKSYTNLDKLNFLRYNCGIYYYTSSSNNTITSATCNSNSQYGIYYYTSSNNTITSATCNSNGSCGIYYYTSSSNNTITSATCNSNSQYGIYYNSSSNNTITSATCNSNSQYGICYYTSSNNTIYALSTTGNTAGAIYADNANNICHSATIAESTRVATGTAYYSNTRQYINNLGGYSYVYSNYATANSQNASAGGTGKEWKFAITNAARNTVYPFYIPIARVAVASSGKVTVKVYFKKSGTGIAGALRCRYGQITWSDAAQDIIVTCPNDTSRNQVTLQFTPTEAGVVEIEAGAWYVSAVDQNIIIDDITITQA
;
A
#
# COMPACT_ATOMS: atom_id res chain seq x y z
N MET A 1 -11.26 -21.18 20.47
CA MET A 1 -11.55 -20.70 21.81
C MET A 1 -10.47 -21.32 22.67
N ALA A 2 -9.87 -20.58 23.58
CA ALA A 2 -8.92 -21.08 24.57
C ALA A 2 -9.44 -20.72 25.97
N ILE A 3 -8.99 -21.48 26.98
CA ILE A 3 -9.25 -21.10 28.38
C ILE A 3 -8.54 -19.76 28.63
N GLY A 4 -9.28 -18.76 29.11
CA GLY A 4 -8.85 -17.38 29.32
C GLY A 4 -9.21 -16.40 28.18
N ASP A 5 -9.80 -16.88 27.07
CA ASP A 5 -10.36 -15.98 26.05
C ASP A 5 -11.60 -15.26 26.60
N PHE A 6 -11.82 -14.01 26.18
CA PHE A 6 -13.09 -13.30 26.39
C PHE A 6 -13.92 -13.36 25.10
N ILE A 7 -15.20 -13.73 25.19
CA ILE A 7 -16.11 -13.85 24.03
C ILE A 7 -17.39 -13.02 24.25
N SER A 8 -17.92 -12.41 23.19
CA SER A 8 -19.21 -11.71 23.23
C SER A 8 -20.35 -12.69 22.94
N ALA A 9 -21.43 -12.66 23.74
CA ALA A 9 -22.61 -13.47 23.52
C ALA A 9 -23.75 -12.66 22.87
N PRO A 10 -24.79 -13.31 22.30
CA PRO A 10 -25.90 -12.64 21.63
C PRO A 10 -26.73 -11.68 22.50
N ASP A 11 -26.53 -11.72 23.81
CA ASP A 11 -27.19 -10.83 24.79
C ASP A 11 -26.45 -9.48 24.97
N GLY A 12 -25.40 -9.24 24.18
CA GLY A 12 -24.61 -8.01 24.19
C GLY A 12 -23.56 -7.93 25.30
N ASN A 13 -23.32 -9.02 26.04
CA ASN A 13 -22.34 -9.08 27.13
C ASN A 13 -21.10 -9.92 26.77
N TRP A 14 -20.00 -9.61 27.43
CA TRP A 14 -18.73 -10.34 27.35
C TRP A 14 -18.65 -11.41 28.43
N TYR A 15 -17.99 -12.53 28.13
CA TYR A 15 -17.85 -13.70 29.02
C TYR A 15 -16.43 -14.27 28.93
N GLU A 16 -15.85 -14.68 30.05
CA GLU A 16 -14.55 -15.37 30.10
C GLU A 16 -14.74 -16.88 29.88
N VAL A 17 -13.88 -17.50 29.07
CA VAL A 17 -13.91 -18.93 28.80
C VAL A 17 -13.07 -19.65 29.85
N ILE A 18 -13.72 -20.37 30.78
CA ILE A 18 -13.01 -21.10 31.86
C ILE A 18 -12.80 -22.58 31.55
N THR A 19 -13.64 -23.19 30.72
CA THR A 19 -13.39 -24.56 30.24
C THR A 19 -13.92 -24.75 28.83
N ILE A 20 -13.24 -25.57 28.03
CA ILE A 20 -13.69 -25.97 26.69
C ILE A 20 -13.88 -27.48 26.71
N THR A 21 -15.12 -27.92 26.51
CA THR A 21 -15.48 -29.34 26.58
C THR A 21 -15.65 -29.96 25.20
N SER A 22 -15.85 -29.15 24.15
CA SER A 22 -15.84 -29.60 22.76
C SER A 22 -15.69 -28.43 21.76
N ASN A 23 -15.68 -28.77 20.47
CA ASN A 23 -15.63 -27.85 19.34
C ASN A 23 -16.84 -26.89 19.29
N THR A 24 -17.92 -27.21 20.02
CA THR A 24 -19.18 -26.45 20.05
C THR A 24 -19.63 -26.09 21.46
N SER A 25 -18.85 -26.43 22.50
CA SER A 25 -19.26 -26.26 23.90
C SER A 25 -18.11 -25.74 24.76
N ALA A 26 -18.37 -24.65 25.47
CA ALA A 26 -17.51 -24.07 26.49
C ALA A 26 -18.36 -23.64 27.69
N THR A 27 -17.77 -23.71 28.88
CA THR A 27 -18.35 -23.13 30.09
C THR A 27 -17.85 -21.70 30.22
N LEU A 28 -18.80 -20.77 30.35
CA LEU A 28 -18.55 -19.35 30.41
C LEU A 28 -18.62 -18.86 31.86
N TYR A 29 -17.68 -18.02 32.28
CA TYR A 29 -17.70 -17.34 33.57
C TYR A 29 -18.18 -15.90 33.40
N LYS A 30 -19.25 -15.59 34.14
CA LYS A 30 -19.76 -14.24 34.50
C LYS A 30 -20.08 -13.27 33.34
N LYS A 31 -21.14 -12.47 33.54
CA LYS A 31 -21.72 -11.52 32.56
C LYS A 31 -21.04 -10.15 32.68
N TYR A 32 -20.39 -9.65 31.62
CA TYR A 32 -19.75 -8.32 31.59
C TYR A 32 -20.42 -7.36 30.58
N PRO A 33 -21.11 -6.28 31.01
CA PRO A 33 -21.81 -5.34 30.11
C PRO A 33 -20.91 -4.28 29.46
N SER A 34 -21.39 -3.60 28.39
CA SER A 34 -20.60 -2.65 27.57
C SER A 34 -20.77 -1.15 27.93
N ALA A 35 -19.63 -0.46 28.11
CA ALA A 35 -19.24 0.97 27.93
C ALA A 35 -19.91 2.17 28.67
N THR A 36 -19.11 3.15 29.21
CA THR A 36 -18.90 4.57 28.72
C THR A 36 -18.35 5.64 29.74
N ALA A 37 -17.42 6.53 29.27
CA ALA A 37 -17.01 7.94 29.67
C ALA A 37 -16.32 8.26 31.04
N SER A 38 -15.56 9.36 31.33
CA SER A 38 -14.70 10.40 30.69
C SER A 38 -13.90 11.11 31.83
N GLY A 39 -12.62 11.49 31.63
CA GLY A 39 -11.79 12.24 32.61
C GLY A 39 -10.52 11.48 33.08
N HIS A 40 -9.41 11.69 32.37
CA HIS A 40 -8.02 11.21 32.56
C HIS A 40 -7.66 10.18 33.67
N SER A 41 -6.92 9.11 33.33
CA SER A 41 -5.78 8.60 34.14
C SER A 41 -4.92 7.54 33.42
N SER A 42 -3.62 7.57 33.74
CA SER A 42 -2.48 6.67 33.44
C SER A 42 -2.74 5.23 32.94
N GLN A 43 -1.90 4.80 31.97
CA GLN A 43 -1.73 3.40 31.57
C GLN A 43 -1.23 2.56 32.75
N LYS A 44 -2.11 1.80 33.39
CA LYS A 44 -1.70 0.64 34.21
C LYS A 44 -1.03 -0.36 33.25
N LEU A 45 0.30 -0.36 33.23
CA LEU A 45 1.14 -1.30 32.48
C LEU A 45 1.03 -2.69 33.09
N GLY A 46 -0.10 -3.37 32.86
CA GLY A 46 -0.20 -4.82 33.00
C GLY A 46 0.64 -5.46 31.91
N VAL A 47 1.93 -5.63 32.17
CA VAL A 47 2.84 -6.33 31.26
C VAL A 47 2.81 -7.81 31.61
N THR A 48 2.28 -8.62 30.70
CA THR A 48 2.31 -10.07 30.80
C THR A 48 3.64 -10.55 30.22
N ASP A 49 4.52 -11.04 31.08
CA ASP A 49 5.68 -11.80 30.64
C ASP A 49 5.20 -13.16 30.15
N THR A 50 5.47 -13.46 28.88
CA THR A 50 5.12 -14.76 28.28
C THR A 50 6.25 -15.78 28.43
N GLY A 51 7.36 -15.41 29.08
CA GLY A 51 8.57 -16.21 29.13
C GLY A 51 9.29 -16.30 27.79
N ALA A 52 10.45 -16.98 27.80
CA ALA A 52 11.24 -17.23 26.60
C ALA A 52 10.58 -18.29 25.71
N ALA A 53 10.42 -17.97 24.42
CA ALA A 53 9.99 -18.92 23.40
C ALA A 53 11.17 -19.83 23.02
N THR A 54 10.86 -21.09 22.75
CA THR A 54 11.86 -22.14 22.47
C THR A 54 12.42 -22.08 21.04
N SER A 55 11.71 -21.43 20.11
CA SER A 55 12.14 -21.27 18.70
C SER A 55 11.49 -20.05 18.03
N SER A 56 12.04 -19.64 16.88
CA SER A 56 11.47 -18.54 16.06
C SER A 56 10.01 -18.77 15.63
N SER A 57 9.60 -20.02 15.44
CA SER A 57 8.25 -20.42 15.03
C SER A 57 7.30 -20.77 16.17
N THR A 58 7.74 -20.64 17.43
CA THR A 58 6.90 -20.91 18.60
C THR A 58 5.67 -20.01 18.57
N GLN A 59 4.48 -20.59 18.66
CA GLN A 59 3.24 -19.83 18.72
C GLN A 59 2.92 -19.52 20.18
N VAL A 60 3.17 -18.29 20.64
CA VAL A 60 3.08 -17.95 22.06
C VAL A 60 1.62 -17.83 22.49
N GLN A 61 0.86 -16.97 21.81
CA GLN A 61 -0.59 -16.88 21.97
C GLN A 61 -1.25 -17.32 20.66
N VAL A 62 -2.19 -18.28 20.75
CA VAL A 62 -2.88 -18.83 19.56
C VAL A 62 -4.36 -18.53 19.63
N VAL A 63 -4.88 -17.85 18.61
CA VAL A 63 -6.34 -17.69 18.46
C VAL A 63 -6.92 -18.97 17.88
N ASN A 64 -7.78 -19.63 18.65
CA ASN A 64 -8.30 -20.94 18.28
C ASN A 64 -9.70 -20.88 17.63
N SER A 65 -10.42 -19.75 17.72
CA SER A 65 -11.77 -19.59 17.16
C SER A 65 -11.85 -18.49 16.10
N SER A 66 -12.95 -18.51 15.36
CA SER A 66 -13.35 -17.44 14.44
C SER A 66 -14.69 -16.88 14.88
N GLY A 67 -14.97 -15.63 14.50
CA GLY A 67 -16.33 -15.15 14.43
C GLY A 67 -16.98 -15.57 13.11
N ASN A 68 -18.05 -14.88 12.76
CA ASN A 68 -18.67 -14.91 11.43
C ASN A 68 -19.10 -13.49 11.03
N SER A 69 -19.62 -13.32 9.81
CA SER A 69 -20.03 -12.02 9.27
C SER A 69 -21.16 -11.33 10.04
N SER A 70 -21.91 -12.06 10.86
CA SER A 70 -22.97 -11.51 11.73
C SER A 70 -22.52 -11.31 13.18
N ALA A 71 -21.42 -11.95 13.61
CA ALA A 71 -20.92 -11.89 14.98
C ALA A 71 -19.40 -12.11 15.03
N PHE A 72 -18.64 -11.04 15.26
CA PHE A 72 -17.19 -11.11 15.39
C PHE A 72 -16.77 -11.74 16.72
N LEU A 73 -15.64 -12.46 16.72
CA LEU A 73 -14.93 -12.83 17.94
C LEU A 73 -14.05 -11.64 18.34
N TYR A 74 -14.37 -10.92 19.42
CA TYR A 74 -13.47 -9.87 19.88
C TYR A 74 -12.55 -10.39 20.97
N ILE A 75 -11.31 -9.91 20.94
CA ILE A 75 -10.23 -10.25 21.85
C ILE A 75 -9.61 -8.91 22.24
N SER A 76 -9.71 -8.55 23.51
CA SER A 76 -9.33 -7.21 23.95
C SER A 76 -8.50 -7.20 25.23
N GLY A 77 -7.59 -6.22 25.32
CA GLY A 77 -6.74 -5.99 26.49
C GLY A 77 -7.22 -4.83 27.36
N GLY A 78 -6.54 -4.61 28.49
CA GLY A 78 -6.70 -3.41 29.31
C GLY A 78 -7.86 -3.43 30.30
N TRP A 79 -8.35 -4.61 30.67
CA TRP A 79 -9.41 -4.78 31.65
C TRP A 79 -8.87 -4.70 33.07
N ASP A 80 -9.48 -3.84 33.89
CA ASP A 80 -9.40 -3.98 35.34
C ASP A 80 -10.46 -4.99 35.77
N LEU A 81 -10.00 -6.18 36.16
CA LEU A 81 -10.89 -7.29 36.51
C LEU A 81 -11.63 -7.07 37.85
N SER A 82 -11.18 -6.14 38.69
CA SER A 82 -11.84 -5.83 39.96
C SER A 82 -13.06 -4.95 39.78
N THR A 83 -12.99 -4.01 38.83
CA THR A 83 -14.05 -3.05 38.53
C THR A 83 -14.82 -3.39 37.26
N GLU A 84 -14.38 -4.41 36.52
CA GLU A 84 -14.98 -4.85 35.24
C GLU A 84 -15.00 -3.74 34.18
N THR A 85 -14.00 -2.85 34.22
CA THR A 85 -13.90 -1.71 33.32
C THR A 85 -12.63 -1.79 32.47
N GLN A 86 -12.75 -1.47 31.19
CA GLN A 86 -11.60 -1.39 30.28
C GLN A 86 -10.93 -0.02 30.37
N THR A 87 -9.95 0.12 31.26
CA THR A 87 -9.29 1.40 31.58
C THR A 87 -7.88 1.53 31.03
N GLY A 88 -7.30 0.45 30.48
CA GLY A 88 -5.89 0.41 30.09
C GLY A 88 -5.62 -0.28 28.75
N GLN A 89 -4.40 -0.80 28.61
CA GLN A 89 -3.99 -1.66 27.50
C GLN A 89 -3.27 -2.89 28.05
N THR A 90 -3.29 -4.01 27.33
CA THR A 90 -2.48 -5.18 27.67
C THR A 90 -1.21 -5.21 26.82
N TRP A 91 -0.08 -5.51 27.45
CA TRP A 91 1.22 -5.61 26.81
C TRP A 91 1.80 -7.00 27.03
N PHE A 92 2.03 -7.73 25.94
CA PHE A 92 2.76 -8.99 25.96
C PHE A 92 4.22 -8.72 25.59
N ARG A 93 5.14 -9.28 26.36
CA ARG A 93 6.55 -9.27 26.01
C ARG A 93 7.22 -10.59 26.37
N GLN A 94 8.26 -10.91 25.61
CA GLN A 94 9.23 -11.92 25.99
C GLN A 94 10.31 -11.31 26.88
N MET A 95 10.44 -11.78 28.14
CA MET A 95 11.62 -11.50 28.96
C MET A 95 12.62 -12.64 28.84
N HIS A 96 13.86 -12.30 28.51
CA HIS A 96 15.01 -13.21 28.50
C HIS A 96 16.10 -12.58 29.35
N GLY A 97 16.90 -13.39 30.07
CA GLY A 97 17.94 -12.89 30.99
C GLY A 97 18.96 -11.92 30.35
N THR A 98 19.13 -11.97 29.03
CA THR A 98 20.03 -11.09 28.25
C THR A 98 19.31 -10.17 27.26
N PHE A 99 18.00 -10.32 27.06
CA PHE A 99 17.21 -9.65 25.99
C PHE A 99 17.72 -9.78 24.54
N ASN A 100 18.72 -10.65 24.30
CA ASN A 100 19.30 -10.84 22.97
C ASN A 100 18.46 -11.74 22.06
N ASN A 101 17.74 -12.70 22.64
CA ASN A 101 16.91 -13.64 21.90
C ASN A 101 15.46 -13.14 21.85
N ARG A 102 14.90 -13.04 20.63
CA ARG A 102 13.52 -12.63 20.37
C ARG A 102 12.89 -13.63 19.41
N TYR A 103 12.15 -14.56 19.99
CA TYR A 103 11.61 -15.73 19.32
C TYR A 103 10.09 -15.79 19.43
N GLY A 104 9.50 -16.65 18.60
CA GLY A 104 8.06 -16.92 18.57
C GLY A 104 7.20 -15.79 18.02
N TYR A 105 5.91 -16.08 17.89
CA TYR A 105 4.89 -15.15 17.45
C TYR A 105 4.11 -14.69 18.67
N GLY A 106 4.05 -13.38 18.91
CA GLY A 106 3.34 -12.81 20.05
C GLY A 106 1.86 -13.18 20.03
N LEU A 107 1.23 -13.02 18.86
CA LEU A 107 -0.09 -13.54 18.54
C LEU A 107 -0.06 -14.26 17.20
N TYR A 108 -0.59 -15.47 17.16
CA TYR A 108 -0.66 -16.30 15.97
C TYR A 108 -2.10 -16.66 15.63
N MET A 109 -2.45 -16.51 14.35
CA MET A 109 -3.74 -16.93 13.81
C MET A 109 -3.53 -17.72 12.53
N THR A 110 -4.19 -18.88 12.41
CA THR A 110 -4.21 -19.68 11.18
C THR A 110 -5.62 -20.13 10.85
N GLY A 111 -6.07 -19.83 9.62
CA GLY A 111 -7.44 -20.09 9.18
C GLY A 111 -8.50 -19.42 10.06
N LYS A 112 -8.19 -18.28 10.71
CA LYS A 112 -9.13 -17.58 11.58
C LYS A 112 -9.66 -16.31 10.96
N SER A 113 -10.99 -16.17 10.96
CA SER A 113 -11.67 -15.05 10.33
C SER A 113 -12.62 -14.35 11.30
N TYR A 114 -13.01 -13.11 10.95
CA TYR A 114 -13.98 -12.32 11.71
C TYR A 114 -13.59 -12.14 13.19
N THR A 115 -12.31 -11.90 13.45
CA THR A 115 -11.82 -11.52 14.78
C THR A 115 -11.69 -10.00 14.88
N ASN A 116 -11.84 -9.45 16.09
CA ASN A 116 -11.59 -8.05 16.38
C ASN A 116 -10.59 -7.94 17.53
N LEU A 117 -9.41 -7.39 17.26
CA LEU A 117 -8.37 -7.16 18.25
C LEU A 117 -8.39 -5.70 18.71
N ASP A 118 -8.40 -5.48 20.02
CA ASP A 118 -8.36 -4.13 20.59
C ASP A 118 -7.48 -4.03 21.84
N LYS A 119 -6.64 -2.99 21.91
CA LYS A 119 -5.76 -2.69 23.06
C LYS A 119 -4.81 -3.83 23.45
N LEU A 120 -4.36 -4.61 22.46
CA LEU A 120 -3.37 -5.67 22.61
C LEU A 120 -2.05 -5.26 21.94
N ASN A 121 -0.94 -5.41 22.66
CA ASN A 121 0.38 -4.99 22.19
C ASN A 121 1.41 -6.11 22.37
N PHE A 122 2.34 -6.25 21.43
CA PHE A 122 3.27 -7.38 21.36
C PHE A 122 4.70 -6.91 21.11
N LEU A 123 5.57 -7.09 22.11
CA LEU A 123 6.94 -6.60 22.09
C LEU A 123 7.96 -7.74 22.17
N ARG A 124 9.04 -7.61 21.41
CA ARG A 124 10.23 -8.48 21.52
C ARG A 124 10.00 -9.95 21.16
N TYR A 125 9.08 -10.22 20.26
CA TYR A 125 8.89 -11.52 19.63
C TYR A 125 9.71 -11.63 18.34
N ASN A 126 9.66 -12.77 17.66
CA ASN A 126 10.07 -12.84 16.25
C ASN A 126 9.12 -12.04 15.35
N CYS A 127 7.83 -12.27 15.54
CA CYS A 127 6.76 -11.48 14.95
C CYS A 127 5.77 -11.06 16.04
N GLY A 128 5.35 -9.80 16.05
CA GLY A 128 4.35 -9.31 17.01
C GLY A 128 3.00 -10.00 16.81
N ILE A 129 2.36 -9.76 15.65
CA ILE A 129 1.11 -10.39 15.24
C ILE A 129 1.30 -11.07 13.89
N TYR A 130 0.98 -12.36 13.81
CA TYR A 130 1.11 -13.16 12.61
C TYR A 130 -0.24 -13.78 12.20
N TYR A 131 -0.79 -13.26 11.10
CA TYR A 131 -1.89 -13.87 10.35
C TYR A 131 -1.34 -14.81 9.29
N TYR A 132 -1.43 -16.10 9.58
CA TYR A 132 -1.04 -17.18 8.69
C TYR A 132 -2.26 -17.72 7.94
N THR A 133 -2.07 -18.03 6.66
CA THR A 133 -2.97 -18.78 5.74
C THR A 133 -4.48 -18.69 6.02
N SER A 134 -5.22 -18.11 5.08
CA SER A 134 -6.69 -18.04 5.14
C SER A 134 -7.24 -17.33 6.39
N SER A 135 -6.47 -16.41 6.99
CA SER A 135 -6.93 -15.61 8.12
C SER A 135 -7.46 -14.26 7.63
N SER A 136 -8.73 -14.23 7.22
CA SER A 136 -9.32 -13.10 6.47
C SER A 136 -10.45 -12.41 7.22
N ASN A 137 -10.81 -11.19 6.81
CA ASN A 137 -11.91 -10.43 7.42
C ASN A 137 -11.70 -10.16 8.93
N ASN A 138 -10.47 -10.00 9.38
CA ASN A 138 -10.16 -9.63 10.75
C ASN A 138 -9.97 -8.12 10.88
N THR A 139 -10.23 -7.61 12.08
CA THR A 139 -10.10 -6.19 12.42
C THR A 139 -9.09 -6.02 13.56
N ILE A 140 -8.20 -5.05 13.44
CA ILE A 140 -7.38 -4.54 14.54
C ILE A 140 -7.74 -3.08 14.75
N THR A 141 -8.34 -2.76 15.90
CA THR A 141 -8.63 -1.36 16.24
C THR A 141 -7.32 -0.62 16.55
N SER A 142 -6.49 -1.20 17.41
CA SER A 142 -5.16 -0.67 17.70
C SER A 142 -4.21 -1.78 18.15
N ALA A 143 -2.97 -1.74 17.66
CA ALA A 143 -1.90 -2.59 18.15
C ALA A 143 -0.53 -1.91 18.07
N THR A 144 0.29 -2.12 19.10
CA THR A 144 1.71 -1.76 19.10
C THR A 144 2.56 -3.03 19.01
N CYS A 145 3.31 -3.17 17.92
CA CYS A 145 4.17 -4.31 17.63
C CYS A 145 5.62 -3.84 17.39
N ASN A 146 6.30 -3.43 18.46
CA ASN A 146 7.64 -2.84 18.37
C ASN A 146 8.76 -3.80 18.80
N SER A 147 9.96 -3.53 18.29
CA SER A 147 11.18 -4.22 18.71
C SER A 147 11.13 -5.74 18.57
N ASN A 148 10.40 -6.27 17.58
CA ASN A 148 10.43 -7.68 17.23
C ASN A 148 11.69 -7.98 16.38
N SER A 149 12.20 -9.21 16.39
CA SER A 149 13.42 -9.53 15.62
C SER A 149 13.22 -9.58 14.12
N GLN A 150 11.98 -9.69 13.63
CA GLN A 150 11.68 -9.64 12.20
C GLN A 150 10.56 -8.64 11.91
N TYR A 151 9.33 -8.93 12.32
CA TYR A 151 8.15 -8.22 11.84
C TYR A 151 7.28 -7.68 12.98
N GLY A 152 6.72 -6.48 12.81
CA GLY A 152 5.66 -6.01 13.70
C GLY A 152 4.37 -6.80 13.47
N ILE A 153 3.77 -6.61 12.29
CA ILE A 153 2.57 -7.33 11.85
C ILE A 153 2.87 -8.03 10.52
N TYR A 154 2.50 -9.31 10.40
CA TYR A 154 2.72 -10.12 9.22
C TYR A 154 1.44 -10.79 8.72
N TYR A 155 1.10 -10.55 7.45
CA TYR A 155 0.04 -11.25 6.72
C TYR A 155 0.66 -12.21 5.68
N TYR A 156 0.36 -13.49 5.82
CA TYR A 156 0.71 -14.54 4.87
C TYR A 156 -0.58 -15.14 4.29
N THR A 157 -0.81 -15.00 2.98
CA THR A 157 -2.03 -15.49 2.29
C THR A 157 -3.30 -15.17 3.07
N SER A 158 -3.43 -13.90 3.47
CA SER A 158 -4.49 -13.42 4.36
C SER A 158 -5.03 -12.09 3.84
N SER A 159 -6.32 -12.06 3.50
CA SER A 159 -6.92 -10.97 2.72
C SER A 159 -8.08 -10.31 3.46
N ASN A 160 -8.51 -9.14 2.98
CA ASN A 160 -9.68 -8.41 3.50
C ASN A 160 -9.60 -8.06 5.00
N ASN A 161 -8.39 -7.87 5.55
CA ASN A 161 -8.24 -7.44 6.94
C ASN A 161 -8.23 -5.91 7.04
N THR A 162 -8.69 -5.39 8.18
CA THR A 162 -8.75 -3.95 8.45
C THR A 162 -7.96 -3.60 9.70
N ILE A 163 -7.14 -2.55 9.64
CA ILE A 163 -6.46 -1.99 10.80
C ILE A 163 -6.82 -0.51 10.90
N THR A 164 -7.34 -0.06 12.03
CA THR A 164 -7.54 1.38 12.25
C THR A 164 -6.21 2.06 12.60
N SER A 165 -5.45 1.51 13.54
CA SER A 165 -4.12 2.03 13.88
C SER A 165 -3.12 0.92 14.20
N ALA A 166 -1.92 1.00 13.64
CA ALA A 166 -0.80 0.15 14.03
C ALA A 166 0.48 0.98 14.24
N THR A 167 1.21 0.66 15.30
CA THR A 167 2.56 1.17 15.55
C THR A 167 3.54 0.01 15.53
N CYS A 168 4.42 -0.04 14.53
CA CYS A 168 5.35 -1.15 14.27
C CYS A 168 6.78 -0.62 14.05
N ASN A 169 7.40 -0.14 15.12
CA ASN A 169 8.71 0.50 15.11
C ASN A 169 9.85 -0.44 15.53
N SER A 170 11.05 -0.15 15.02
CA SER A 170 12.30 -0.77 15.47
C SER A 170 12.32 -2.30 15.36
N ASN A 171 11.64 -2.87 14.37
CA ASN A 171 11.66 -4.30 14.09
C ASN A 171 12.88 -4.65 13.23
N GLY A 172 13.41 -5.86 13.41
CA GLY A 172 14.67 -6.31 12.77
C GLY A 172 14.57 -6.56 11.25
N SER A 173 13.39 -6.42 10.65
CA SER A 173 13.19 -6.37 9.20
C SER A 173 12.15 -5.31 8.84
N CYS A 174 10.85 -5.60 9.04
CA CYS A 174 9.77 -4.74 8.58
C CYS A 174 8.79 -4.35 9.69
N GLY A 175 8.19 -3.17 9.58
CA GLY A 175 7.06 -2.81 10.46
C GLY A 175 5.82 -3.66 10.14
N ILE A 176 5.34 -3.56 8.90
CA ILE A 176 4.19 -4.34 8.41
C ILE A 176 4.60 -5.06 7.13
N TYR A 177 4.27 -6.36 7.04
CA TYR A 177 4.59 -7.18 5.88
C TYR A 177 3.34 -7.89 5.32
N TYR A 178 3.08 -7.73 4.03
CA TYR A 178 2.09 -8.47 3.26
C TYR A 178 2.79 -9.42 2.29
N TYR A 179 2.58 -10.72 2.45
CA TYR A 179 3.21 -11.74 1.61
C TYR A 179 2.20 -12.69 0.98
N THR A 180 2.50 -13.08 -0.26
CA THR A 180 1.85 -14.14 -1.04
C THR A 180 0.33 -14.03 -1.02
N SER A 181 -0.21 -13.20 -1.92
CA SER A 181 -1.66 -13.03 -2.12
C SER A 181 -2.40 -12.51 -0.88
N SER A 182 -1.74 -11.68 -0.07
CA SER A 182 -2.38 -10.95 1.04
C SER A 182 -2.97 -9.64 0.50
N SER A 183 -4.16 -9.75 -0.11
CA SER A 183 -4.77 -8.69 -0.90
C SER A 183 -5.96 -8.03 -0.22
N ASN A 184 -6.37 -6.86 -0.70
CA ASN A 184 -7.56 -6.14 -0.23
C ASN A 184 -7.54 -5.78 1.27
N ASN A 185 -6.36 -5.65 1.87
CA ASN A 185 -6.24 -5.20 3.26
C ASN A 185 -6.28 -3.67 3.32
N THR A 186 -6.88 -3.13 4.37
CA THR A 186 -7.03 -1.69 4.57
C THR A 186 -6.41 -1.27 5.89
N ILE A 187 -5.58 -0.23 5.88
CA ILE A 187 -5.09 0.44 7.10
C ILE A 187 -5.49 1.91 7.09
N THR A 188 -6.08 2.42 8.17
CA THR A 188 -6.33 3.86 8.30
C THR A 188 -5.04 4.60 8.66
N SER A 189 -4.32 4.17 9.70
CA SER A 189 -3.06 4.78 10.11
C SER A 189 -2.00 3.75 10.47
N ALA A 190 -0.81 3.88 9.89
CA ALA A 190 0.37 3.08 10.24
C ALA A 190 1.55 3.98 10.63
N THR A 191 2.24 3.65 11.72
CA THR A 191 3.54 4.23 12.08
C THR A 191 4.59 3.12 12.09
N CYS A 192 5.50 3.13 11.12
CA CYS A 192 6.52 2.10 10.91
C CYS A 192 7.91 2.71 10.75
N ASN A 193 8.49 3.13 11.88
CA ASN A 193 9.75 3.86 11.93
C ASN A 193 10.92 2.97 12.39
N SER A 194 12.12 3.32 11.94
CA SER A 194 13.38 2.75 12.44
C SER A 194 13.49 1.23 12.32
N ASN A 195 12.80 0.61 11.36
CA ASN A 195 12.95 -0.81 11.07
C ASN A 195 14.24 -1.05 10.27
N SER A 196 14.86 -2.21 10.47
CA SER A 196 16.17 -2.51 9.88
C SER A 196 16.14 -2.74 8.36
N GLN A 197 14.96 -2.76 7.74
CA GLN A 197 14.80 -2.77 6.28
C GLN A 197 13.71 -1.79 5.84
N TYR A 198 12.44 -2.16 6.00
CA TYR A 198 11.31 -1.43 5.42
C TYR A 198 10.31 -0.98 6.49
N GLY A 199 9.67 0.17 6.29
CA GLY A 199 8.49 0.51 7.07
C GLY A 199 7.35 -0.47 6.77
N ILE A 200 6.94 -0.51 5.50
CA ILE A 200 5.88 -1.39 5.00
C ILE A 200 6.37 -2.12 3.75
N TYR A 201 6.15 -3.43 3.69
CA TYR A 201 6.54 -4.27 2.56
C TYR A 201 5.36 -5.03 1.98
N TYR A 202 5.20 -4.95 0.66
CA TYR A 202 4.27 -5.75 -0.13
C TYR A 202 5.06 -6.67 -1.06
N ASN A 203 4.87 -7.97 -0.92
CA ASN A 203 5.50 -8.98 -1.76
C ASN A 203 4.44 -9.93 -2.32
N SER A 204 4.28 -9.89 -3.65
CA SER A 204 3.20 -10.58 -4.38
C SER A 204 1.81 -10.35 -3.76
N SER A 205 1.52 -9.12 -3.33
CA SER A 205 0.31 -8.76 -2.58
C SER A 205 -0.29 -7.46 -3.12
N SER A 206 -1.52 -7.52 -3.62
CA SER A 206 -2.10 -6.47 -4.46
C SER A 206 -3.39 -5.89 -3.87
N ASN A 207 -3.85 -4.76 -4.39
CA ASN A 207 -5.12 -4.12 -4.01
C ASN A 207 -5.22 -3.72 -2.54
N ASN A 208 -4.12 -3.41 -1.85
CA ASN A 208 -4.16 -2.93 -0.46
C ASN A 208 -4.24 -1.40 -0.40
N THR A 209 -4.92 -0.88 0.61
CA THR A 209 -5.11 0.57 0.79
C THR A 209 -4.61 1.02 2.15
N ILE A 210 -3.81 2.09 2.18
CA ILE A 210 -3.45 2.78 3.42
C ILE A 210 -3.85 4.25 3.33
N THR A 211 -4.65 4.74 4.29
CA THR A 211 -5.05 6.15 4.28
C THR A 211 -3.89 7.05 4.69
N SER A 212 -3.18 6.72 5.78
CA SER A 212 -2.00 7.46 6.21
C SER A 212 -0.91 6.53 6.73
N ALA A 213 0.33 6.78 6.32
CA ALA A 213 1.49 6.04 6.79
C ALA A 213 2.64 7.00 7.12
N THR A 214 3.24 6.83 8.29
CA THR A 214 4.50 7.46 8.66
C THR A 214 5.58 6.38 8.69
N CYS A 215 6.58 6.48 7.82
CA CYS A 215 7.64 5.47 7.67
C CYS A 215 9.01 6.15 7.63
N ASN A 216 9.52 6.52 8.79
CA ASN A 216 10.75 7.31 8.93
C ASN A 216 11.94 6.47 9.38
N SER A 217 13.13 6.88 8.96
CA SER A 217 14.41 6.36 9.46
C SER A 217 14.58 4.84 9.35
N ASN A 218 13.93 4.18 8.38
CA ASN A 218 14.16 2.77 8.11
C ASN A 218 15.49 2.60 7.37
N SER A 219 16.22 1.51 7.64
CA SER A 219 17.58 1.32 7.11
C SER A 219 17.63 0.99 5.61
N GLN A 220 16.49 0.96 4.92
CA GLN A 220 16.41 0.98 3.45
C GLN A 220 15.31 1.94 2.98
N TYR A 221 14.08 1.47 2.79
CA TYR A 221 12.98 2.25 2.22
C TYR A 221 11.83 2.42 3.20
N GLY A 222 11.07 3.52 3.08
CA GLY A 222 9.81 3.65 3.81
C GLY A 222 8.81 2.59 3.37
N ILE A 223 8.60 2.46 2.06
CA ILE A 223 7.68 1.50 1.44
C ILE A 223 8.43 0.66 0.39
N CYS A 224 8.16 -0.64 0.35
CA CYS A 224 8.67 -1.54 -0.68
C CYS A 224 7.52 -2.29 -1.36
N TYR A 225 7.48 -2.27 -2.69
CA TYR A 225 6.58 -3.06 -3.53
C TYR A 225 7.38 -4.00 -4.41
N TYR A 226 7.21 -5.31 -4.22
CA TYR A 226 7.80 -6.34 -5.05
C TYR A 226 6.70 -7.21 -5.65
N THR A 227 6.60 -7.26 -6.99
CA THR A 227 5.56 -8.01 -7.71
C THR A 227 4.14 -7.72 -7.22
N SER A 228 3.90 -6.48 -6.78
CA SER A 228 2.71 -6.07 -6.02
C SER A 228 2.08 -4.85 -6.66
N SER A 229 0.85 -4.96 -7.15
CA SER A 229 0.19 -3.91 -7.92
C SER A 229 -1.14 -3.47 -7.31
N ASN A 230 -1.68 -2.35 -7.80
CA ASN A 230 -2.93 -1.75 -7.39
C ASN A 230 -2.99 -1.39 -5.89
N ASN A 231 -1.85 -1.19 -5.24
CA ASN A 231 -1.82 -0.69 -3.88
C ASN A 231 -1.90 0.85 -3.90
N THR A 232 -2.62 1.40 -2.93
CA THR A 232 -2.85 2.84 -2.82
C THR A 232 -2.48 3.35 -1.44
N ILE A 233 -1.67 4.39 -1.35
CA ILE A 233 -1.42 5.14 -0.11
C ILE A 233 -1.90 6.59 -0.28
N TYR A 234 -2.72 7.13 0.61
CA TYR A 234 -3.28 8.49 0.42
C TYR A 234 -2.48 9.63 1.05
N ALA A 235 -1.75 9.37 2.13
CA ALA A 235 -0.95 10.36 2.84
C ALA A 235 0.29 9.68 3.45
N LEU A 236 1.30 9.46 2.60
CA LEU A 236 2.59 8.93 3.02
C LEU A 236 3.47 10.06 3.55
N SER A 237 4.08 9.89 4.72
CA SER A 237 5.13 10.74 5.25
C SER A 237 6.42 9.94 5.44
N THR A 238 7.50 10.37 4.82
CA THR A 238 8.83 9.75 4.96
C THR A 238 9.93 10.79 5.18
N THR A 239 10.85 10.46 6.07
CA THR A 239 12.12 11.16 6.23
C THR A 239 13.19 10.23 6.76
N GLY A 240 14.44 10.45 6.33
CA GLY A 240 15.62 9.75 6.85
C GLY A 240 15.71 8.26 6.49
N ASN A 241 14.91 7.75 5.56
CA ASN A 241 15.14 6.39 5.03
C ASN A 241 16.40 6.39 4.16
N THR A 242 17.29 5.42 4.36
CA THR A 242 18.68 5.51 3.85
C THR A 242 18.79 5.30 2.33
N ALA A 243 17.91 4.48 1.73
CA ALA A 243 17.94 4.17 0.30
C ALA A 243 16.95 5.02 -0.51
N GLY A 244 15.83 5.40 0.10
CA GLY A 244 14.80 6.27 -0.51
C GLY A 244 13.45 6.12 0.17
N ALA A 245 12.44 6.86 -0.30
CA ALA A 245 11.10 6.75 0.29
C ALA A 245 10.35 5.49 -0.16
N ILE A 246 10.34 5.21 -1.46
CA ILE A 246 9.62 4.08 -2.06
C ILE A 246 10.55 3.27 -2.95
N TYR A 247 10.46 1.95 -2.86
CA TYR A 247 10.99 1.02 -3.87
C TYR A 247 9.85 0.29 -4.58
N ALA A 248 9.93 0.17 -5.90
CA ALA A 248 8.95 -0.56 -6.71
C ALA A 248 9.63 -1.44 -7.77
N ASP A 249 9.33 -2.74 -7.78
CA ASP A 249 9.80 -3.68 -8.78
C ASP A 249 8.69 -4.61 -9.27
N ASN A 250 8.53 -4.68 -10.59
CA ASN A 250 7.42 -5.35 -11.28
C ASN A 250 6.05 -5.00 -10.64
N ALA A 251 5.82 -3.71 -10.43
CA ALA A 251 4.81 -3.20 -9.52
C ALA A 251 4.16 -1.91 -10.05
N ASN A 252 2.83 -1.83 -9.98
CA ASN A 252 2.05 -0.67 -10.43
C ASN A 252 1.19 -0.12 -9.27
N ASN A 253 1.62 0.97 -8.64
CA ASN A 253 0.98 1.48 -7.41
C ASN A 253 0.87 3.00 -7.41
N ILE A 254 0.02 3.52 -6.53
CA ILE A 254 -0.29 4.94 -6.44
C ILE A 254 -0.07 5.45 -5.02
N CYS A 255 0.61 6.57 -4.89
CA CYS A 255 0.62 7.37 -3.67
C CYS A 255 -0.05 8.71 -3.97
N HIS A 256 -1.07 9.09 -3.21
CA HIS A 256 -1.62 10.44 -3.21
C HIS A 256 -0.98 11.25 -2.08
N SER A 257 -0.96 12.58 -2.25
CA SER A 257 -0.66 13.58 -1.22
C SER A 257 0.52 13.22 -0.30
N ALA A 258 1.62 12.78 -0.90
CA ALA A 258 2.80 12.34 -0.18
C ALA A 258 3.64 13.53 0.30
N THR A 259 4.27 13.38 1.46
CA THR A 259 5.32 14.25 1.99
C THR A 259 6.60 13.43 2.09
N ILE A 260 7.48 13.59 1.11
CA ILE A 260 8.73 12.83 0.98
C ILE A 260 9.91 13.78 1.14
N ALA A 261 10.74 13.54 2.16
CA ALA A 261 11.94 14.35 2.42
C ALA A 261 13.21 13.75 1.79
N GLU A 262 13.20 12.48 1.41
CA GLU A 262 14.33 11.80 0.78
C GLU A 262 14.65 12.39 -0.61
N SER A 263 15.95 12.49 -0.92
CA SER A 263 16.41 12.87 -2.28
C SER A 263 15.98 11.82 -3.31
N THR A 264 16.10 10.54 -2.97
CA THR A 264 15.55 9.42 -3.74
C THR A 264 14.09 9.20 -3.35
N ARG A 265 13.18 9.84 -4.08
CA ARG A 265 11.72 9.67 -3.86
C ARG A 265 11.24 8.26 -4.19
N VAL A 266 11.64 7.76 -5.36
CA VAL A 266 11.30 6.41 -5.79
C VAL A 266 12.52 5.79 -6.46
N ALA A 267 12.90 4.61 -6.00
CA ALA A 267 13.79 3.70 -6.71
C ALA A 267 12.95 2.61 -7.39
N THR A 268 13.39 2.17 -8.57
CA THR A 268 12.70 1.11 -9.32
C THR A 268 13.62 -0.07 -9.58
N GLY A 269 13.05 -1.27 -9.65
CA GLY A 269 13.76 -2.44 -10.17
C GLY A 269 14.27 -2.24 -11.60
N THR A 270 15.29 -3.00 -11.97
CA THR A 270 16.02 -2.90 -13.24
C THR A 270 15.71 -4.07 -14.18
N ALA A 271 14.69 -4.88 -13.87
CA ALA A 271 14.23 -5.89 -14.80
C ALA A 271 13.77 -5.24 -16.12
N TYR A 272 14.27 -5.74 -17.24
CA TYR A 272 13.84 -5.32 -18.56
C TYR A 272 12.37 -5.67 -18.74
N TYR A 273 11.60 -4.76 -19.35
CA TYR A 273 10.19 -4.98 -19.71
C TYR A 273 9.22 -5.25 -18.53
N SER A 274 9.62 -5.00 -17.28
CA SER A 274 8.79 -5.23 -16.07
C SER A 274 7.59 -4.28 -15.90
N ASN A 275 7.54 -3.21 -16.70
CA ASN A 275 6.52 -2.18 -16.72
C ASN A 275 6.11 -1.63 -15.36
N THR A 276 7.05 -1.55 -14.41
CA THR A 276 6.85 -0.90 -13.11
C THR A 276 6.33 0.52 -13.30
N ARG A 277 5.30 0.91 -12.56
CA ARG A 277 4.76 2.27 -12.50
C ARG A 277 4.47 2.65 -11.05
N GLN A 278 5.26 3.55 -10.49
CA GLN A 278 4.91 4.20 -9.23
C GLN A 278 4.43 5.62 -9.51
N TYR A 279 3.14 5.85 -9.28
CA TYR A 279 2.53 7.16 -9.35
C TYR A 279 2.65 7.86 -7.99
N ILE A 280 3.02 9.14 -8.00
CA ILE A 280 2.89 10.04 -6.86
C ILE A 280 2.05 11.22 -7.32
N ASN A 281 0.81 11.26 -6.87
CA ASN A 281 -0.13 12.32 -7.17
C ASN A 281 -0.04 13.37 -6.06
N ASN A 282 0.25 14.61 -6.44
CA ASN A 282 0.39 15.73 -5.50
C ASN A 282 1.51 15.55 -4.44
N LEU A 283 2.76 15.70 -4.87
CA LEU A 283 3.92 15.95 -4.03
C LEU A 283 4.34 17.41 -4.22
N GLY A 284 4.02 18.27 -3.25
CA GLY A 284 4.29 19.71 -3.32
C GLY A 284 3.56 20.42 -4.48
N GLY A 285 2.36 19.96 -4.85
CA GLY A 285 1.56 20.52 -5.95
C GLY A 285 1.91 19.98 -7.35
N TYR A 286 2.73 18.93 -7.43
CA TYR A 286 3.12 18.27 -8.68
C TYR A 286 2.86 16.77 -8.65
N SER A 287 2.70 16.15 -9.80
CA SER A 287 2.55 14.71 -9.96
C SER A 287 3.80 14.10 -10.62
N TYR A 288 4.08 12.85 -10.29
CA TYR A 288 5.23 12.11 -10.76
C TYR A 288 4.83 10.69 -11.14
N VAL A 289 5.46 10.15 -12.18
CA VAL A 289 5.39 8.76 -12.57
C VAL A 289 6.81 8.25 -12.68
N TYR A 290 7.16 7.28 -11.87
CA TYR A 290 8.43 6.59 -11.92
C TYR A 290 8.24 5.23 -12.56
N SER A 291 9.16 4.87 -13.44
CA SER A 291 9.17 3.58 -14.08
C SER A 291 10.58 3.07 -14.22
N ASN A 292 10.73 1.76 -14.40
CA ASN A 292 12.01 1.21 -14.80
C ASN A 292 12.47 1.93 -16.09
N TYR A 293 13.59 2.64 -15.95
CA TYR A 293 14.27 3.40 -16.99
C TYR A 293 13.56 4.64 -17.56
N ALA A 294 12.52 5.14 -16.91
CA ALA A 294 11.83 6.34 -17.38
C ALA A 294 11.14 7.08 -16.23
N THR A 295 10.99 8.39 -16.39
CA THR A 295 10.21 9.23 -15.48
C THR A 295 9.33 10.18 -16.27
N ALA A 296 8.18 10.53 -15.69
CA ALA A 296 7.40 11.69 -16.08
C ALA A 296 7.08 12.51 -14.84
N ASN A 297 7.15 13.83 -14.94
CA ASN A 297 6.71 14.70 -13.86
C ASN A 297 5.94 15.90 -14.42
N SER A 298 4.90 16.31 -13.71
CA SER A 298 4.31 17.62 -13.98
C SER A 298 5.24 18.72 -13.50
N GLN A 299 5.21 19.87 -14.15
CA GLN A 299 5.90 21.08 -13.73
C GLN A 299 5.12 22.31 -14.21
N ASN A 300 5.53 23.52 -13.81
CA ASN A 300 4.97 24.73 -14.40
C ASN A 300 5.41 24.83 -15.87
N ALA A 301 4.54 25.38 -16.71
CA ALA A 301 4.81 25.54 -18.12
C ALA A 301 6.13 26.29 -18.37
N SER A 302 6.99 25.72 -19.21
CA SER A 302 8.29 26.25 -19.63
C SER A 302 8.50 26.16 -21.14
N ALA A 303 7.63 25.43 -21.84
CA ALA A 303 7.73 25.17 -23.27
C ALA A 303 6.89 26.09 -24.17
N GLY A 304 6.16 27.06 -23.61
CA GLY A 304 5.32 28.01 -24.36
C GLY A 304 3.81 27.78 -24.20
N GLY A 305 3.37 26.75 -23.47
CA GLY A 305 1.98 26.59 -23.05
C GLY A 305 1.64 27.31 -21.75
N THR A 306 0.51 26.94 -21.15
CA THR A 306 -0.02 27.59 -19.94
C THR A 306 -0.25 26.59 -18.79
N GLY A 307 -0.19 27.07 -17.55
CA GLY A 307 -0.48 26.24 -16.37
C GLY A 307 0.58 25.18 -16.09
N LYS A 308 0.21 23.89 -16.20
CA LYS A 308 1.06 22.73 -15.91
C LYS A 308 1.35 21.95 -17.18
N GLU A 309 2.59 21.49 -17.30
CA GLU A 309 3.07 20.63 -18.39
C GLU A 309 3.63 19.32 -17.82
N TRP A 310 3.73 18.28 -18.66
CA TRP A 310 4.42 17.04 -18.32
C TRP A 310 5.79 16.99 -18.98
N LYS A 311 6.82 16.70 -18.20
CA LYS A 311 8.18 16.45 -18.67
C LYS A 311 8.48 14.95 -18.59
N PHE A 312 8.82 14.35 -19.72
CA PHE A 312 9.20 12.95 -19.85
C PHE A 312 10.72 12.84 -20.02
N ALA A 313 11.33 11.88 -19.33
CA ALA A 313 12.74 11.56 -19.46
C ALA A 313 12.94 10.05 -19.56
N ILE A 314 13.87 9.63 -20.41
CA ILE A 314 14.25 8.23 -20.62
C ILE A 314 15.68 8.05 -20.15
N THR A 315 15.90 7.14 -19.19
CA THR A 315 17.20 6.99 -18.52
C THR A 315 17.98 5.76 -19.00
N ASN A 316 17.42 4.96 -19.92
CA ASN A 316 18.10 3.81 -20.51
C ASN A 316 17.57 3.49 -21.91
N ALA A 317 18.44 2.99 -22.78
CA ALA A 317 18.11 2.56 -24.15
C ALA A 317 17.09 1.39 -24.22
N ALA A 318 16.90 0.66 -23.11
CA ALA A 318 15.85 -0.35 -22.97
C ALA A 318 14.44 0.18 -23.26
N ARG A 319 14.19 1.47 -22.99
CA ARG A 319 12.92 2.15 -23.29
C ARG A 319 12.92 2.66 -24.73
N ASN A 320 12.93 1.76 -25.71
CA ASN A 320 12.96 2.07 -27.14
C ASN A 320 11.57 1.93 -27.79
N THR A 321 11.50 1.96 -29.13
CA THR A 321 10.24 1.87 -29.89
C THR A 321 9.42 0.59 -29.65
N VAL A 322 10.06 -0.50 -29.21
CA VAL A 322 9.39 -1.77 -28.86
C VAL A 322 8.79 -1.70 -27.46
N TYR A 323 9.40 -0.90 -26.58
CA TYR A 323 8.97 -0.74 -25.19
C TYR A 323 8.93 0.73 -24.74
N PRO A 324 8.07 1.54 -25.37
CA PRO A 324 7.96 2.95 -25.09
C PRO A 324 7.38 3.22 -23.70
N PHE A 325 7.66 4.40 -23.17
CA PHE A 325 7.09 4.87 -21.91
C PHE A 325 5.87 5.74 -22.18
N TYR A 326 4.67 5.12 -22.14
CA TYR A 326 3.39 5.83 -22.18
C TYR A 326 2.79 6.02 -20.79
N ILE A 327 2.14 7.16 -20.58
CA ILE A 327 1.24 7.40 -19.45
C ILE A 327 -0.09 7.97 -19.96
N PRO A 328 -1.20 7.72 -19.23
CA PRO A 328 -2.47 8.41 -19.46
C PRO A 328 -2.32 9.91 -19.22
N ILE A 329 -2.82 10.73 -20.15
CA ILE A 329 -2.86 12.20 -20.01
C ILE A 329 -4.27 12.76 -20.00
N ALA A 330 -5.27 12.01 -20.48
CA ALA A 330 -6.68 12.35 -20.37
C ALA A 330 -7.57 11.12 -20.40
N ARG A 331 -8.75 11.22 -19.77
CA ARG A 331 -9.86 10.28 -19.92
C ARG A 331 -11.07 11.06 -20.43
N VAL A 332 -11.59 10.67 -21.58
CA VAL A 332 -12.55 11.47 -22.36
C VAL A 332 -13.81 10.66 -22.54
N ALA A 333 -14.95 11.23 -22.14
CA ALA A 333 -16.25 10.69 -22.52
C ALA A 333 -16.53 10.97 -24.00
N VAL A 334 -16.93 9.97 -24.76
CA VAL A 334 -17.21 10.08 -26.20
C VAL A 334 -18.60 9.52 -26.52
N ALA A 335 -19.28 10.14 -27.48
CA ALA A 335 -20.53 9.63 -28.07
C ALA A 335 -20.26 8.54 -29.11
N SER A 336 -21.29 7.76 -29.47
CA SER A 336 -21.23 6.64 -30.42
C SER A 336 -21.13 7.03 -31.90
N SER A 337 -20.74 8.28 -32.19
CA SER A 337 -20.60 8.83 -33.52
C SER A 337 -19.77 10.11 -33.46
N GLY A 338 -19.33 10.60 -34.61
CA GLY A 338 -18.62 11.88 -34.68
C GLY A 338 -17.13 11.72 -34.39
N LYS A 339 -16.31 12.42 -35.18
CA LYS A 339 -14.86 12.29 -35.11
C LYS A 339 -14.32 12.99 -33.87
N VAL A 340 -13.67 12.23 -33.00
CA VAL A 340 -12.91 12.75 -31.88
C VAL A 340 -11.56 13.25 -32.40
N THR A 341 -11.20 14.48 -32.05
CA THR A 341 -9.90 15.09 -32.38
C THR A 341 -9.20 15.48 -31.09
N VAL A 342 -8.02 14.91 -30.87
CA VAL A 342 -7.14 15.22 -29.75
C VAL A 342 -5.94 15.97 -30.30
N LYS A 343 -5.69 17.17 -29.79
CA LYS A 343 -4.51 17.98 -30.11
C LYS A 343 -3.70 18.20 -28.85
N VAL A 344 -2.40 17.93 -28.91
CA VAL A 344 -1.46 18.13 -27.79
C VAL A 344 -0.16 18.68 -28.33
N TYR A 345 0.47 19.58 -27.60
CA TYR A 345 1.76 20.13 -27.98
C TYR A 345 2.91 19.30 -27.39
N PHE A 346 3.92 19.07 -28.21
CA PHE A 346 5.15 18.37 -27.86
C PHE A 346 6.34 19.28 -28.14
N LYS A 347 7.28 19.38 -27.21
CA LYS A 347 8.56 20.06 -27.41
C LYS A 347 9.69 19.15 -26.95
N LYS A 348 10.54 18.74 -27.88
CA LYS A 348 11.71 17.90 -27.58
C LYS A 348 12.92 18.77 -27.29
N SER A 349 13.75 18.36 -26.34
CA SER A 349 15.04 19.04 -26.09
C SER A 349 16.11 18.68 -27.12
N GLY A 350 15.86 17.67 -27.96
CA GLY A 350 16.74 17.21 -29.04
C GLY A 350 16.13 16.06 -29.83
N THR A 351 16.89 15.51 -30.79
CA THR A 351 16.45 14.42 -31.69
C THR A 351 16.80 13.01 -31.20
N GLY A 352 17.53 12.88 -30.10
CA GLY A 352 17.88 11.62 -29.46
C GLY A 352 16.78 11.00 -28.59
N ILE A 353 15.63 11.68 -28.48
CA ILE A 353 14.39 11.20 -27.88
C ILE A 353 13.23 11.37 -28.89
N ALA A 354 12.28 10.45 -28.85
CA ALA A 354 11.06 10.53 -29.64
C ALA A 354 9.84 10.39 -28.73
N GLY A 355 8.69 10.87 -29.20
CA GLY A 355 7.44 10.80 -28.46
C GLY A 355 6.23 10.79 -29.38
N ALA A 356 5.11 10.35 -28.86
CA ALA A 356 3.86 10.22 -29.62
C ALA A 356 2.63 10.40 -28.73
N LEU A 357 1.51 10.73 -29.39
CA LEU A 357 0.18 10.47 -28.86
C LEU A 357 -0.26 9.06 -29.23
N ARG A 358 -0.98 8.42 -28.31
CA ARG A 358 -1.56 7.10 -28.51
C ARG A 358 -2.99 7.02 -27.99
N CYS A 359 -3.83 6.32 -28.73
CA CYS A 359 -5.11 5.82 -28.29
C CYS A 359 -5.12 4.29 -28.47
N ARG A 360 -5.26 3.54 -27.38
CA ARG A 360 -5.18 2.06 -27.39
C ARG A 360 -6.45 1.44 -27.97
N TYR A 361 -6.28 0.49 -28.89
CA TYR A 361 -7.39 -0.27 -29.46
C TYR A 361 -8.11 -1.14 -28.44
N GLY A 362 -9.41 -1.33 -28.64
CA GLY A 362 -10.26 -2.15 -27.77
C GLY A 362 -10.72 -1.47 -26.49
N GLN A 363 -10.43 -0.18 -26.30
CA GLN A 363 -11.04 0.60 -25.20
C GLN A 363 -12.54 0.81 -25.42
N ILE A 364 -12.90 1.08 -26.68
CA ILE A 364 -14.25 1.09 -27.23
C ILE A 364 -14.16 0.64 -28.69
N THR A 365 -15.31 0.36 -29.28
CA THR A 365 -15.45 0.10 -30.72
C THR A 365 -15.36 1.42 -31.50
N TRP A 366 -14.55 1.42 -32.55
CA TRP A 366 -14.42 2.53 -33.50
C TRP A 366 -14.21 1.99 -34.90
N SER A 367 -14.47 2.82 -35.92
CA SER A 367 -14.46 2.40 -37.32
C SER A 367 -13.09 2.52 -38.01
N ASP A 368 -12.14 3.27 -37.45
CA ASP A 368 -10.97 3.75 -38.21
C ASP A 368 -9.81 2.76 -38.28
N ALA A 369 -9.63 1.90 -37.27
CA ALA A 369 -8.49 0.99 -37.19
C ALA A 369 -8.73 -0.20 -36.26
N ALA A 370 -8.21 -1.38 -36.64
CA ALA A 370 -8.16 -2.58 -35.78
C ALA A 370 -6.84 -2.68 -34.99
N GLN A 371 -6.25 -1.55 -34.61
CA GLN A 371 -4.96 -1.44 -33.89
C GLN A 371 -4.85 -0.10 -33.18
N ASP A 372 -3.87 0.04 -32.28
CA ASP A 372 -3.55 1.31 -31.62
C ASP A 372 -3.36 2.43 -32.64
N ILE A 373 -3.99 3.59 -32.40
CA ILE A 373 -3.77 4.78 -33.20
C ILE A 373 -2.61 5.54 -32.55
N ILE A 374 -1.51 5.69 -33.28
CA ILE A 374 -0.28 6.33 -32.79
C ILE A 374 0.11 7.45 -33.76
N VAL A 375 0.36 8.65 -33.22
CA VAL A 375 0.84 9.79 -34.00
C VAL A 375 2.14 10.31 -33.38
N THR A 376 3.25 10.08 -34.09
CA THR A 376 4.60 10.46 -33.65
C THR A 376 4.83 11.96 -33.82
N CYS A 377 5.43 12.59 -32.81
CA CYS A 377 5.89 13.97 -32.86
C CYS A 377 7.00 14.13 -33.93
N PRO A 378 6.97 15.21 -34.75
CA PRO A 378 8.02 15.51 -35.72
C PRO A 378 9.45 15.44 -35.15
N ASN A 379 10.41 15.09 -36.00
CA ASN A 379 11.81 14.95 -35.59
C ASN A 379 12.59 16.28 -35.58
N ASP A 380 12.08 17.25 -34.83
CA ASP A 380 12.72 18.53 -34.60
C ASP A 380 12.53 18.97 -33.13
N THR A 381 13.01 20.16 -32.78
CA THR A 381 12.95 20.73 -31.43
C THR A 381 11.92 21.86 -31.31
N SER A 382 11.15 22.11 -32.36
CA SER A 382 10.05 23.07 -32.32
C SER A 382 8.94 22.57 -31.41
N ARG A 383 8.07 23.49 -30.99
CA ARG A 383 6.85 23.15 -30.26
C ARG A 383 5.79 22.71 -31.28
N ASN A 384 5.62 21.40 -31.42
CA ASN A 384 4.77 20.80 -32.45
C ASN A 384 3.39 20.45 -31.91
N GLN A 385 2.34 20.86 -32.62
CA GLN A 385 0.98 20.37 -32.34
C GLN A 385 0.81 18.99 -32.99
N VAL A 386 0.69 17.95 -32.17
CA VAL A 386 0.41 16.58 -32.60
C VAL A 386 -1.10 16.37 -32.54
N THR A 387 -1.68 15.86 -33.63
CA THR A 387 -3.13 15.65 -33.75
C THR A 387 -3.43 14.16 -33.94
N LEU A 388 -4.20 13.57 -33.03
CA LEU A 388 -4.72 12.21 -33.11
C LEU A 388 -6.23 12.25 -33.34
N GLN A 389 -6.74 11.41 -34.23
CA GLN A 389 -8.16 11.33 -34.55
C GLN A 389 -8.67 9.90 -34.54
N PHE A 390 -9.91 9.71 -34.11
CA PHE A 390 -10.65 8.45 -34.18
C PHE A 390 -12.16 8.72 -34.15
N THR A 391 -12.95 7.77 -34.61
CA THR A 391 -14.40 7.85 -34.79
C THR A 391 -15.05 6.69 -34.03
N PRO A 392 -15.50 6.93 -32.79
CA PRO A 392 -16.26 5.95 -32.02
C PRO A 392 -17.51 5.47 -32.75
N THR A 393 -17.82 4.19 -32.60
CA THR A 393 -19.11 3.62 -33.02
C THR A 393 -19.97 3.21 -31.83
N GLU A 394 -19.45 3.36 -30.61
CA GLU A 394 -20.18 3.22 -29.36
C GLU A 394 -19.77 4.32 -28.38
N ALA A 395 -20.66 4.63 -27.43
CA ALA A 395 -20.39 5.63 -26.40
C ALA A 395 -19.55 5.00 -25.26
N GLY A 396 -18.66 5.77 -24.67
CA GLY A 396 -17.81 5.26 -23.59
C GLY A 396 -16.79 6.28 -23.08
N VAL A 397 -15.80 5.79 -22.34
CA VAL A 397 -14.67 6.59 -21.86
C VAL A 397 -13.38 6.06 -22.47
N VAL A 398 -12.66 6.93 -23.17
CA VAL A 398 -11.40 6.61 -23.83
C VAL A 398 -10.23 7.29 -23.11
N GLU A 399 -9.20 6.51 -22.82
CA GLU A 399 -7.92 6.99 -22.34
C GLU A 399 -7.03 7.42 -23.50
N ILE A 400 -6.56 8.66 -23.42
CA ILE A 400 -5.57 9.23 -24.32
C ILE A 400 -4.23 9.22 -23.58
N GLU A 401 -3.22 8.70 -24.25
CA GLU A 401 -1.89 8.56 -23.70
C GLU A 401 -0.90 9.41 -24.49
N ALA A 402 0.13 9.85 -23.78
CA ALA A 402 1.32 10.38 -24.40
C ALA A 402 2.55 9.64 -23.87
N GLY A 403 3.56 9.53 -24.71
CA GLY A 403 4.75 8.77 -24.34
C GLY A 403 6.01 9.23 -25.01
N ALA A 404 7.11 8.67 -24.51
CA ALA A 404 8.45 8.92 -24.97
C ALA A 404 9.27 7.62 -25.03
N TRP A 405 10.29 7.61 -25.88
CA TRP A 405 11.26 6.51 -25.96
C TRP A 405 12.62 7.01 -26.45
N TYR A 406 13.64 6.25 -26.09
CA TYR A 406 15.03 6.42 -26.49
C TYR A 406 15.18 6.24 -28.01
N VAL A 407 15.97 7.14 -28.61
CA VAL A 407 16.46 7.01 -29.99
C VAL A 407 17.98 6.90 -29.98
N SER A 408 18.66 7.87 -29.37
CA SER A 408 20.13 7.90 -29.30
C SER A 408 20.71 8.57 -28.05
N ALA A 409 19.90 9.26 -27.24
CA ALA A 409 20.37 9.99 -26.05
C ALA A 409 19.43 9.85 -24.85
N VAL A 410 19.98 9.77 -23.63
CA VAL A 410 19.23 9.63 -22.36
C VAL A 410 19.21 10.91 -21.50
N ASP A 411 19.95 11.94 -21.92
CA ASP A 411 19.98 13.26 -21.30
C ASP A 411 18.91 14.22 -21.89
N GLN A 412 18.16 13.75 -22.89
CA GLN A 412 17.11 14.51 -23.55
C GLN A 412 15.73 14.21 -22.94
N ASN A 413 14.83 15.19 -23.06
CA ASN A 413 13.48 15.14 -22.51
C ASN A 413 12.45 15.63 -23.54
N ILE A 414 11.19 15.29 -23.28
CA ILE A 414 10.03 15.78 -24.03
C ILE A 414 9.10 16.47 -23.06
N ILE A 415 8.71 17.70 -23.41
CA ILE A 415 7.65 18.42 -22.73
C ILE A 415 6.36 18.23 -23.52
N ILE A 416 5.28 17.97 -22.79
CA ILE A 416 3.93 17.75 -23.32
C ILE A 416 2.98 18.69 -22.58
N ASP A 417 2.30 19.56 -23.31
CA ASP A 417 1.46 20.62 -22.77
C ASP A 417 0.23 20.89 -23.65
N ASP A 418 -0.68 21.73 -23.14
CA ASP A 418 -1.89 22.23 -23.80
C ASP A 418 -2.66 21.17 -24.61
N ILE A 419 -3.54 20.42 -23.93
CA ILE A 419 -4.43 19.46 -24.56
C ILE A 419 -5.76 20.12 -24.96
N THR A 420 -6.19 19.89 -26.20
CA THR A 420 -7.53 20.23 -26.70
C THR A 420 -8.20 18.98 -27.23
N ILE A 421 -9.44 18.74 -26.83
CA ILE A 421 -10.21 17.57 -27.24
C ILE A 421 -11.59 18.02 -27.69
N THR A 422 -11.98 17.60 -28.89
CA THR A 422 -13.31 17.89 -29.46
C THR A 422 -13.89 16.63 -30.07
N GLN A 423 -15.22 16.54 -30.12
CA GLN A 423 -15.95 15.54 -30.89
C GLN A 423 -16.94 16.29 -31.80
N ALA A 424 -16.90 15.96 -33.09
CA ALA A 424 -17.71 16.62 -34.13
C ALA A 424 -19.18 16.22 -34.08
#